data_AF-A0A948AG13-F1
#
_entry.id   AF-A0A948AG13-F1
#
_cell.length_a   1.000
_cell.length_b   1.000
_cell.length_c   1.000
_cell.angle_alpha   90.00
_cell.angle_beta   90.00
_cell.angle_gamma   90.00
#
_symmetry.space_group_name_H-M   'P 1'
#
loop_
_entity.id
_entity.type
_entity.pdbx_description
1 polymer ?
#
loop_
_entity_poly.entity_id
_entity_poly.type
_entity_poly.pdbx_seq_one_letter_code
_entity_poly.pdbx_strand_id
1 'polypeptide(L)'
;MKKILILTLLCLVSGKALADCSFESQKDNYKLEVAASLAEKAFKENSVYFIAVADGIASSRPGFDISFTSCIFKNTKWEMLWVGADSQYCVNHEALRAQAKSYAQNFNKTMVRLASMQLREMCPELRTH
;
A
#
# COMPACT_ATOMS: atom_id res chain seq x y z
N MET A 1 8.60 14.86 -38.90
CA MET A 1 9.38 15.13 -37.67
C MET A 1 8.64 16.01 -36.65
N LYS A 2 8.13 17.21 -37.00
CA LYS A 2 7.36 18.06 -36.06
C LYS A 2 6.17 17.37 -35.37
N LYS A 3 5.38 16.58 -36.11
CA LYS A 3 4.22 15.86 -35.55
C LYS A 3 4.58 14.79 -34.50
N ILE A 4 5.73 14.12 -34.67
CA ILE A 4 6.23 13.11 -33.72
C ILE A 4 6.71 13.78 -32.44
N LEU A 5 7.42 14.92 -32.57
CA LEU A 5 7.91 15.71 -31.44
C LEU A 5 6.76 16.27 -30.58
N ILE A 6 5.68 16.71 -31.22
CA ILE A 6 4.47 17.19 -30.54
C ILE A 6 3.79 16.04 -29.78
N LEU A 7 3.69 14.86 -30.41
CA LEU A 7 3.07 13.69 -29.79
C LEU A 7 3.88 13.20 -28.56
N THR A 8 5.21 13.17 -28.65
CA THR A 8 6.07 12.81 -27.51
C THR A 8 6.00 13.83 -26.39
N LEU A 9 5.93 15.13 -26.71
CA LEU A 9 5.75 16.18 -25.70
C LEU A 9 4.41 16.02 -24.98
N LEU A 10 3.31 15.83 -25.72
CA LEU A 10 1.97 15.64 -25.15
C LEU A 10 1.90 14.42 -24.21
N CYS A 11 2.54 13.31 -24.56
CA CYS A 11 2.60 12.13 -23.69
C CYS A 11 3.37 12.38 -22.37
N LEU A 12 4.46 13.15 -22.42
CA LEU A 12 5.28 13.47 -21.25
C LEU A 12 4.56 14.42 -20.27
N VAL A 13 3.82 15.42 -20.78
CA VAL A 13 3.07 16.34 -19.90
C VAL A 13 1.87 15.62 -19.26
N SER A 14 1.21 14.74 -20.01
CA SER A 14 0.05 13.96 -19.53
C SER A 14 0.43 12.95 -18.44
N GLY A 15 1.61 12.31 -18.55
CA GLY A 15 2.08 11.34 -17.56
C GLY A 15 2.30 11.94 -16.16
N LYS A 16 2.75 13.20 -16.08
CA LYS A 16 2.90 13.91 -14.81
C LYS A 16 1.56 14.23 -14.15
N ALA A 17 0.53 14.54 -14.94
CA ALA A 17 -0.79 14.91 -14.44
C ALA A 17 -1.63 13.70 -13.97
N LEU A 18 -1.25 12.48 -14.36
CA LEU A 18 -1.96 11.23 -14.02
C LEU A 18 -1.38 10.49 -12.80
N ALA A 19 -0.22 10.93 -12.31
CA ALA A 19 0.47 10.29 -11.20
C ALA A 19 -0.06 10.78 -9.85
N ASP A 20 -0.68 9.90 -9.06
CA ASP A 20 -1.02 10.22 -7.67
C ASP A 20 0.23 10.05 -6.77
N CYS A 21 0.91 11.16 -6.51
CA CYS A 21 2.07 11.25 -5.63
C CYS A 21 1.71 11.69 -4.20
N SER A 22 0.45 11.54 -3.77
CA SER A 22 -0.03 12.11 -2.50
C SER A 22 0.73 11.61 -1.26
N PHE A 23 1.35 10.43 -1.31
CA PHE A 23 2.19 9.94 -0.23
C PHE A 23 3.35 10.88 0.10
N GLU A 24 3.91 11.59 -0.88
CA GLU A 24 5.01 12.53 -0.66
C GLU A 24 4.64 13.59 0.40
N SER A 25 3.41 14.09 0.34
CA SER A 25 2.89 15.08 1.29
C SER A 25 2.57 14.51 2.68
N GLN A 26 2.45 13.18 2.80
CA GLN A 26 2.03 12.50 4.02
C GLN A 26 3.15 11.69 4.66
N LYS A 27 4.30 11.54 3.99
CA LYS A 27 5.41 10.63 4.38
C LYS A 27 5.84 10.79 5.84
N ASP A 28 5.72 11.98 6.42
CA ASP A 28 6.13 12.25 7.80
C ASP A 28 5.17 11.66 8.84
N ASN A 29 3.95 11.29 8.45
CA ASN A 29 3.01 10.52 9.26
C ASN A 29 3.31 9.01 9.24
N TYR A 30 4.10 8.56 8.26
CA TYR A 30 4.38 7.15 8.00
C TYR A 30 5.83 6.82 8.34
N LYS A 31 6.21 7.00 9.62
CA LYS A 31 7.55 6.71 10.12
C LYS A 31 7.67 5.25 10.57
N LEU A 32 8.77 4.60 10.18
CA LEU A 32 8.96 3.16 10.37
C LEU A 32 8.91 2.76 11.86
N GLU A 33 9.48 3.59 12.72
CA GLU A 33 9.63 3.36 14.16
C GLU A 33 8.30 3.27 14.92
N VAL A 34 7.22 3.86 14.38
CA VAL A 34 5.90 3.84 15.04
C VAL A 34 4.94 2.83 14.41
N ALA A 35 5.26 2.24 13.25
CA ALA A 35 4.34 1.41 12.47
C ALA A 35 3.72 0.25 13.27
N ALA A 36 4.54 -0.47 14.04
CA ALA A 36 4.06 -1.60 14.86
C ALA A 36 3.16 -1.12 16.02
N SER A 37 3.56 -0.06 16.71
CA SER A 37 2.76 0.51 17.81
C SER A 37 1.41 1.04 17.32
N LEU A 38 1.38 1.64 16.13
CA LEU A 38 0.14 2.09 15.50
C LEU A 38 -0.78 0.93 15.11
N ALA A 39 -0.24 -0.18 14.61
CA ALA A 39 -1.03 -1.39 14.35
C ALA A 39 -1.64 -1.96 15.65
N GLU A 40 -0.87 -2.01 16.74
CA GLU A 40 -1.37 -2.45 18.05
C GLU A 40 -2.47 -1.53 18.57
N LYS A 41 -2.29 -0.21 18.44
CA LYS A 41 -3.29 0.78 18.83
C LYS A 41 -4.57 0.61 18.01
N ALA A 42 -4.46 0.55 16.68
CA ALA A 42 -5.59 0.36 15.79
C ALA A 42 -6.38 -0.92 16.13
N PHE A 43 -5.68 -2.03 16.40
CA PHE A 43 -6.31 -3.27 16.83
C PHE A 43 -7.07 -3.12 18.16
N LYS A 44 -6.46 -2.48 19.17
CA LYS A 44 -7.12 -2.21 20.47
C LYS A 44 -8.35 -1.33 20.34
N GLU A 45 -8.38 -0.46 19.33
CA GLU A 45 -9.51 0.40 18.98
C GLU A 45 -10.53 -0.30 18.05
N ASN A 46 -10.47 -1.64 17.93
CA ASN A 46 -11.30 -2.47 17.04
C ASN A 46 -11.24 -2.04 15.56
N SER A 47 -10.16 -1.39 15.15
CA SER A 47 -9.92 -0.93 13.79
C SER A 47 -8.95 -1.86 13.08
N VAL A 48 -9.45 -3.00 12.60
CA VAL A 48 -8.65 -3.95 11.81
C VAL A 48 -8.64 -3.53 10.34
N TYR A 49 -7.46 -3.18 9.85
CA TYR A 49 -7.21 -2.86 8.45
C TYR A 49 -5.76 -3.18 8.10
N PHE A 50 -5.46 -3.22 6.82
CA PHE A 50 -4.13 -3.46 6.30
C PHE A 50 -3.76 -2.41 5.29
N ILE A 51 -2.46 -2.25 5.06
CA ILE A 51 -1.92 -1.21 4.19
C ILE A 51 -1.44 -1.85 2.89
N ALA A 52 -2.01 -1.41 1.77
CA ALA A 52 -1.51 -1.67 0.44
C ALA A 52 -0.69 -0.46 -0.05
N VAL A 53 0.30 -0.69 -0.89
CA VAL A 53 1.14 0.36 -1.46
C VAL A 53 0.97 0.34 -2.97
N ALA A 54 0.51 1.44 -3.57
CA ALA A 54 0.41 1.59 -5.02
C ALA A 54 1.77 1.98 -5.61
N ASP A 55 2.66 1.00 -5.81
CA ASP A 55 4.06 1.15 -6.22
C ASP A 55 4.42 0.52 -7.58
N GLY A 56 3.43 0.38 -8.46
CA GLY A 56 3.56 -0.14 -9.83
C GLY A 56 2.18 -0.55 -10.38
N ILE A 57 2.17 -1.46 -11.37
CA ILE A 57 0.97 -1.90 -12.10
C ILE A 57 -0.08 -2.48 -11.16
N ALA A 58 0.40 -3.20 -10.14
CA ALA A 58 -0.42 -3.71 -9.06
C ALA A 58 0.10 -3.16 -7.74
N SER A 59 -0.83 -2.94 -6.79
CA SER A 59 -0.45 -2.58 -5.43
C SER A 59 0.30 -3.72 -4.75
N SER A 60 1.44 -3.44 -4.13
CA SER A 60 2.07 -4.37 -3.21
C SER A 60 1.33 -4.43 -1.86
N ARG A 61 1.47 -5.55 -1.16
CA ARG A 61 0.90 -5.79 0.18
C ARG A 61 1.98 -6.31 1.13
N PRO A 62 2.98 -5.49 1.46
CA PRO A 62 4.16 -5.95 2.19
C PRO A 62 3.77 -6.50 3.57
N GLY A 63 4.36 -7.62 3.99
CA GLY A 63 4.13 -8.19 5.32
C GLY A 63 2.75 -8.80 5.56
N PHE A 64 1.90 -8.89 4.53
CA PHE A 64 0.64 -9.62 4.57
C PHE A 64 0.89 -11.09 4.21
N ASP A 65 1.54 -11.82 5.11
CA ASP A 65 2.04 -13.18 4.87
C ASP A 65 0.93 -14.24 5.12
N ILE A 66 -0.26 -14.01 4.56
CA ILE A 66 -1.40 -14.94 4.57
C ILE A 66 -1.83 -15.20 3.13
N SER A 67 -2.28 -16.43 2.84
CA SER A 67 -2.88 -16.79 1.55
C SER A 67 -3.93 -15.76 1.13
N PHE A 68 -3.62 -15.03 0.07
CA PHE A 68 -4.47 -13.97 -0.44
C PHE A 68 -5.61 -14.57 -1.27
N THR A 69 -6.71 -14.92 -0.59
CA THR A 69 -7.93 -15.47 -1.22
C THR A 69 -8.89 -14.35 -1.63
N SER A 70 -9.89 -14.69 -2.46
CA SER A 70 -10.98 -13.75 -2.81
C SER A 70 -11.74 -13.27 -1.57
N CYS A 71 -11.92 -14.14 -0.57
CA CYS A 71 -12.54 -13.77 0.70
C CYS A 71 -11.72 -12.72 1.43
N ILE A 72 -10.41 -12.95 1.59
CA ILE A 72 -9.51 -12.00 2.26
C ILE A 72 -9.53 -10.66 1.56
N PHE A 73 -9.47 -10.63 0.23
CA PHE A 73 -9.56 -9.38 -0.51
C PHE A 73 -10.88 -8.64 -0.26
N LYS A 74 -12.01 -9.34 -0.27
CA LYS A 74 -13.35 -8.74 -0.15
C LYS A 74 -13.68 -8.28 1.27
N ASN A 75 -13.26 -9.04 2.28
CA ASN A 75 -13.68 -8.85 3.67
C ASN A 75 -12.67 -8.05 4.50
N THR A 76 -11.46 -7.84 3.98
CA THR A 76 -10.43 -7.07 4.66
C THR A 76 -10.49 -5.61 4.24
N LYS A 77 -10.45 -4.69 5.21
CA LYS A 77 -10.30 -3.26 4.94
C LYS A 77 -8.85 -2.94 4.54
N TRP A 78 -8.69 -2.25 3.41
CA TRP A 78 -7.39 -1.81 2.91
C TRP A 78 -7.29 -0.28 2.92
N GLU A 79 -6.25 0.24 3.54
CA GLU A 79 -5.77 1.61 3.35
C GLU A 79 -4.69 1.60 2.26
N MET A 80 -4.74 2.56 1.34
CA MET A 80 -3.82 2.60 0.20
C MET A 80 -2.85 3.78 0.31
N LEU A 81 -1.55 3.50 0.26
CA LEU A 81 -0.50 4.51 0.13
C LEU A 81 -0.15 4.71 -1.34
N TRP A 82 -0.43 5.91 -1.85
CA TRP A 82 -0.22 6.27 -3.25
C TRP A 82 1.17 6.87 -3.47
N VAL A 83 2.13 6.03 -3.84
CA VAL A 83 3.52 6.44 -4.11
C VAL A 83 3.79 6.70 -5.60
N GLY A 84 2.73 6.95 -6.38
CA GLY A 84 2.82 7.21 -7.81
C GLY A 84 2.34 6.10 -8.73
N ALA A 85 2.00 4.90 -8.23
CA ALA A 85 1.71 3.74 -9.08
C ALA A 85 2.75 3.61 -10.21
N ASP A 86 2.39 3.22 -11.44
CA ASP A 86 3.26 3.13 -12.63
C ASP A 86 3.98 4.43 -13.05
N SER A 87 3.92 5.47 -12.24
CA SER A 87 4.57 6.75 -12.50
C SER A 87 5.93 6.87 -11.84
N GLN A 88 6.96 6.86 -12.68
CA GLN A 88 8.29 7.39 -12.34
C GLN A 88 8.32 8.93 -12.19
N TYR A 89 7.19 9.61 -12.35
CA TYR A 89 7.13 11.07 -12.33
C TYR A 89 7.06 11.67 -10.92
N CYS A 90 6.87 10.86 -9.87
CA CYS A 90 6.97 11.35 -8.49
C CYS A 90 8.42 11.62 -8.11
N VAL A 91 8.68 12.78 -7.50
CA VAL A 91 10.02 13.14 -7.05
C VAL A 91 10.45 12.15 -5.94
N ASN A 92 11.71 11.69 -5.98
CA ASN A 92 12.24 10.71 -5.03
C ASN A 92 11.43 9.40 -4.94
N HIS A 93 10.80 8.98 -6.03
CA HIS A 93 9.91 7.81 -6.09
C HIS A 93 10.49 6.55 -5.42
N GLU A 94 11.74 6.20 -5.68
CA GLU A 94 12.35 5.00 -5.07
C GLU A 94 12.46 5.08 -3.54
N ALA A 95 12.83 6.24 -3.00
CA ALA A 95 12.94 6.45 -1.57
C ALA A 95 11.56 6.45 -0.89
N LEU A 96 10.57 7.12 -1.50
CA LEU A 96 9.19 7.13 -1.02
C LEU A 96 8.58 5.72 -1.04
N ARG A 97 8.84 4.97 -2.12
CA ARG A 97 8.44 3.57 -2.26
C ARG A 97 9.06 2.71 -1.16
N ALA A 98 10.37 2.83 -0.93
CA ALA A 98 11.06 2.06 0.11
C ALA A 98 10.51 2.36 1.51
N GLN A 99 10.26 3.64 1.81
CA GLN A 99 9.66 4.06 3.07
C GLN A 99 8.24 3.50 3.24
N ALA A 100 7.36 3.71 2.27
CA ALA A 100 5.97 3.23 2.32
C ALA A 100 5.89 1.72 2.49
N LYS A 101 6.72 0.96 1.75
CA LYS A 101 6.77 -0.50 1.85
C LYS A 101 7.27 -0.96 3.21
N SER A 102 8.31 -0.33 3.75
CA SER A 102 8.86 -0.69 5.06
C SER A 102 7.85 -0.42 6.17
N TYR A 103 7.18 0.73 6.12
CA TYR A 103 6.10 1.07 7.05
C TYR A 103 4.95 0.05 6.96
N ALA A 104 4.43 -0.18 5.75
CA ALA A 104 3.33 -1.11 5.51
C ALA A 104 3.70 -2.53 5.96
N GLN A 105 4.94 -2.98 5.72
CA GLN A 105 5.40 -4.29 6.16
C GLN A 105 5.34 -4.46 7.68
N ASN A 106 5.87 -3.49 8.44
CA ASN A 106 5.89 -3.57 9.90
C ASN A 106 4.48 -3.47 10.50
N PHE A 107 3.65 -2.59 9.94
CA PHE A 107 2.24 -2.46 10.32
C PHE A 107 1.48 -3.77 10.05
N ASN A 108 1.52 -4.26 8.81
CA ASN A 108 0.77 -5.44 8.38
C ASN A 108 1.20 -6.71 9.10
N LYS A 109 2.51 -6.94 9.30
CA LYS A 109 2.99 -8.11 10.08
C LYS A 109 2.43 -8.10 11.50
N THR A 110 2.41 -6.93 12.12
CA THR A 110 1.87 -6.75 13.46
C THR A 110 0.37 -6.99 13.48
N MET A 111 -0.37 -6.39 12.53
CA MET A 111 -1.82 -6.57 12.43
C MET A 111 -2.20 -8.02 12.11
N VAL A 112 -1.49 -8.71 11.22
CA VAL A 112 -1.69 -10.14 10.92
C VAL A 112 -1.56 -10.98 12.19
N ARG A 113 -0.50 -10.74 12.98
CA ARG A 113 -0.28 -11.46 14.25
C ARG A 113 -1.46 -11.27 15.21
N LEU A 114 -1.95 -10.03 15.35
CA LEU A 114 -3.02 -9.67 16.28
C LEU A 114 -4.40 -10.15 15.80
N ALA A 115 -4.70 -9.99 14.52
CA ALA A 115 -6.02 -10.24 13.93
C ALA A 115 -6.16 -11.62 13.28
N SER A 116 -5.16 -12.51 13.40
CA SER A 116 -5.15 -13.85 12.78
C SER A 116 -6.42 -14.66 13.04
N MET A 117 -6.94 -14.63 14.27
CA MET A 117 -8.19 -15.31 14.63
C MET A 117 -9.41 -14.66 13.96
N GLN A 118 -9.51 -13.33 13.97
CA GLN A 118 -10.60 -12.60 13.31
C GLN A 118 -10.59 -12.84 11.79
N LEU A 119 -9.40 -12.92 11.17
CA LEU A 119 -9.25 -13.26 9.76
C LEU A 119 -9.76 -14.67 9.45
N ARG A 120 -9.50 -15.65 10.31
CA ARG A 120 -10.04 -17.02 10.20
C ARG A 120 -11.54 -17.13 10.47
N GLU A 121 -12.11 -16.17 11.19
CA GLU A 121 -13.56 -16.06 11.38
C GLU A 121 -14.23 -15.42 10.17
N MET A 122 -13.64 -14.37 9.60
CA MET A 122 -14.11 -13.72 8.38
C MET A 122 -13.98 -14.62 7.14
N CYS A 123 -12.93 -15.45 7.10
CA CYS A 123 -12.60 -16.35 5.99
C CYS A 123 -12.31 -17.77 6.52
N PRO A 124 -13.36 -18.57 6.76
CA PRO A 124 -13.25 -19.90 7.36
C PRO A 124 -12.36 -20.89 6.57
N GLU A 125 -12.22 -20.68 5.26
CA GLU A 125 -11.34 -21.50 4.40
C GLU A 125 -9.86 -21.37 4.77
N LEU A 126 -9.48 -20.37 5.57
CA LEU A 126 -8.13 -20.25 6.13
C LEU A 126 -7.86 -21.16 7.32
N ARG A 127 -8.87 -21.88 7.84
CA ARG A 127 -8.71 -22.78 9.00
C ARG A 127 -8.10 -24.14 8.63
N THR A 128 -8.12 -24.51 7.35
CA THR A 128 -7.75 -25.85 6.87
C THR A 128 -6.27 -25.99 6.50
N HIS A 129 -5.42 -25.03 6.85
CA HIS A 129 -3.97 -25.03 6.58
C HIS A 129 -3.16 -24.77 7.85
#